data_AF-A0A016VQ18-F1
#
_entry.id   AF-A0A016VQ18-F1
#
_cell.length_a   1.000
_cell.length_b   1.000
_cell.length_c   1.000
_cell.angle_alpha   90.00
_cell.angle_beta   90.00
_cell.angle_gamma   90.00
#
_symmetry.space_group_name_H-M   'P 1'
#
loop_
_entity.id
_entity.type
_entity.pdbx_description
1 polymer ?
#
loop_
_entity_poly.entity_id
_entity_poly.type
_entity_poly.pdbx_seq_one_letter_code
_entity_poly.pdbx_strand_id
1 'polypeptide(L)' 'MNRQKEEEVVKSAKYMVKTAFHIPKALFQTIELPKVYDMSDFQYSQKITIGEPQQEFLVWISTGVSMFWIPHNNCTA' A
#
# COMPACT_ATOMS: atom_id res chain seq x y z
N MET A 1 -8.82 -5.25 20.50
CA MET A 1 -7.64 -6.11 20.24
C MET A 1 -6.45 -5.16 20.14
N ASN A 2 -5.41 -5.35 20.96
CA ASN A 2 -4.38 -4.31 21.20
C ASN A 2 -3.25 -4.44 20.17
N ARG A 3 -2.88 -3.32 19.52
CA ARG A 3 -1.81 -3.19 18.50
C ARG A 3 -0.49 -3.90 18.85
N GLN A 4 -0.12 -3.90 20.13
CA GLN A 4 1.07 -4.60 20.64
C GLN A 4 1.03 -6.12 20.40
N LYS A 5 -0.14 -6.75 20.54
CA LYS A 5 -0.32 -8.18 20.29
C LYS A 5 -0.20 -8.51 18.81
N GLU A 6 -0.66 -7.62 17.93
CA GLU A 6 -0.54 -7.78 16.48
C GLU A 6 0.93 -7.68 16.03
N GLU A 7 1.68 -6.72 16.57
CA GLU A 7 3.12 -6.56 16.30
C GLU A 7 3.93 -7.80 16.72
N GLU A 8 3.58 -8.39 17.87
CA GLU A 8 4.23 -9.61 18.37
C GLU A 8 3.94 -10.81 17.46
N VAL A 9 2.70 -10.98 17.01
CA VAL A 9 2.30 -12.03 16.07
C VAL A 9 3.03 -11.87 14.74
N VAL A 10 3.11 -10.64 14.21
CA VAL A 10 3.84 -10.34 12.97
C VAL A 10 5.34 -10.63 13.12
N LYS A 11 5.93 -10.30 14.28
CA LYS A 11 7.34 -10.56 14.57
C LYS A 11 7.63 -12.06 14.65
N SER A 12 6.75 -12.82 15.31
CA SER A 12 6.85 -14.28 15.41
C SER A 12 6.72 -14.95 14.04
N ALA A 13 5.76 -14.55 13.21
CA ALA A 13 5.60 -15.06 11.85
C ALA A 13 6.83 -14.79 10.97
N LYS A 14 7.38 -13.57 11.03
CA LYS A 14 8.63 -13.21 10.31
C LYS A 14 9.82 -14.05 10.75
N TYR A 15 9.90 -14.40 12.04
CA TYR A 15 10.96 -15.25 12.56
C TYR A 15 10.81 -16.69 12.05
N MET A 16 9.62 -17.27 12.13
CA MET A 16 9.35 -18.63 11.66
C MET A 16 9.67 -18.81 10.17
N VAL A 17 9.31 -17.85 9.32
CA VAL A 17 9.61 -17.90 7.87
C VAL A 17 11.12 -17.92 7.61
N LYS A 18 11.90 -17.13 8.36
CA LYS A 18 13.36 -17.07 8.22
C LYS A 18 14.05 -18.35 8.70
N THR A 19 13.54 -18.98 9.75
CA THR A 19 14.14 -20.20 10.31
C THR A 19 13.76 -21.44 9.53
N ALA A 20 12.53 -21.51 8.98
CA ALA A 20 12.02 -22.68 8.27
C ALA A 20 12.54 -22.80 6.82
N PHE A 21 12.98 -21.69 6.21
CA PHE A 21 13.49 -21.72 4.85
C PHE A 21 14.81 -20.97 4.73
N HIS A 22 15.87 -21.66 4.30
CA HIS A 22 17.14 -21.05 3.89
C HIS A 22 17.00 -20.48 2.48
N ILE A 23 16.13 -19.47 2.33
CA ILE A 23 15.85 -18.86 1.03
C ILE A 23 17.01 -17.93 0.68
N PRO A 24 17.70 -18.12 -0.46
CA PRO A 24 18.70 -17.16 -0.91
C PRO A 24 18.01 -15.81 -1.07
N LYS A 25 18.52 -14.80 -0.34
CA LYS A 25 18.05 -13.41 -0.33
C LYS A 25 17.87 -12.81 -1.74
N ALA A 26 18.57 -13.38 -2.72
CA ALA A 26 18.52 -13.01 -4.14
C ALA A 26 17.22 -13.38 -4.88
N LEU A 27 16.37 -14.26 -4.33
CA LEU A 27 15.10 -14.66 -4.96
C LEU A 27 13.87 -13.93 -4.38
N PHE A 28 14.03 -13.17 -3.29
CA PHE A 28 12.99 -12.30 -2.77
C PHE A 28 13.26 -10.88 -3.25
N GLN A 29 12.71 -10.53 -4.41
CA GLN A 29 12.36 -9.13 -4.63
C GLN A 29 11.34 -8.79 -3.56
N THR A 30 11.76 -8.10 -2.50
CA THR A 30 10.84 -7.44 -1.58
C THR A 30 10.08 -6.44 -2.44
N ILE A 31 8.90 -6.83 -2.92
CA ILE A 31 7.91 -5.88 -3.41
C ILE A 31 7.57 -5.06 -2.17
N GLU A 32 8.17 -3.88 -2.05
CA GLU A 32 7.77 -2.93 -1.03
C GLU A 32 6.30 -2.66 -1.29
N LEU A 33 5.46 -3.03 -0.32
CA LEU A 33 4.03 -2.76 -0.42
C LEU A 33 3.87 -1.25 -0.53
N PRO A 34 3.16 -0.77 -1.55
CA PRO A 34 3.05 0.65 -1.76
C PRO A 34 2.31 1.28 -0.58
N LYS A 35 2.81 2.43 -0.10
CA LYS A 35 2.29 3.09 1.10
C LYS A 35 0.82 3.47 0.90
N VAL A 36 0.00 3.08 1.87
CA VAL A 36 -1.42 3.44 1.95
C VAL A 36 -1.62 4.47 3.06
N TYR A 37 -2.44 5.47 2.78
CA TYR A 37 -2.83 6.53 3.70
C TYR A 37 -4.24 6.28 4.20
N ASP A 38 -4.42 6.29 5.51
CA ASP A 38 -5.73 6.29 6.15
C ASP A 38 -6.24 7.73 6.23
N MET A 39 -7.30 8.03 5.46
CA MET A 39 -7.95 9.35 5.46
C MET A 39 -9.19 9.40 6.37
N SER A 40 -9.22 8.57 7.43
CA SER A 40 -10.31 8.50 8.41
C SER A 40 -11.66 8.18 7.74
N ASP A 41 -12.66 9.05 7.88
CA ASP A 41 -14.02 8.84 7.40
C ASP A 41 -14.17 8.86 5.87
N PHE A 42 -13.12 9.25 5.13
CA PHE A 42 -13.15 9.27 3.67
C PHE A 42 -12.92 7.89 3.08
N GLN A 43 -11.67 7.39 3.02
CA GLN A 43 -11.27 6.03 2.58
C GLN A 43 -9.73 5.89 2.62
N TYR A 44 -9.22 4.67 2.37
CA TYR A 44 -7.80 4.44 2.08
C TYR A 44 -7.35 5.04 0.75
N SER A 45 -6.23 5.74 0.75
CA SER A 45 -5.68 6.41 -0.44
C SER A 45 -4.21 6.05 -0.69
N GLN A 46 -3.72 6.28 -1.90
CA GLN A 46 -2.33 6.05 -2.28
C GLN A 46 -1.82 7.15 -3.20
N LYS A 47 -0.52 7.46 -3.08
CA LYS A 47 0.15 8.35 -4.02
C LYS A 47 0.53 7.58 -5.27
N ILE A 48 0.14 8.10 -6.42
CA ILE A 48 0.53 7.59 -7.73
C ILE A 48 1.02 8.73 -8.61
N THR A 49 1.72 8.38 -9.69
CA THR A 49 2.16 9.32 -10.70
C THR A 49 1.57 8.97 -12.06
N ILE A 50 1.15 9.98 -12.82
CA ILE A 50 0.52 9.81 -14.13
C ILE A 50 1.09 10.83 -15.11
N GLY A 51 1.23 10.39 -16.36
CA GLY A 51 1.58 11.25 -17.49
C GLY A 51 3.08 11.57 -17.56
N GLU A 52 3.41 12.30 -18.62
CA GLU A 52 4.73 12.86 -18.89
C GLU A 52 4.57 14.33 -19.31
N PRO A 53 5.15 15.31 -18.59
CA PRO A 53 5.93 15.15 -17.37
C PRO A 53 5.08 14.59 -16.21
N GLN A 54 5.78 13.99 -15.24
CA GLN A 54 5.16 13.21 -14.18
C GLN A 54 4.35 14.10 -13.22
N GLN A 55 3.06 13.80 -13.05
CA GLN A 55 2.16 14.52 -12.15
C GLN A 55 1.76 13.60 -11.00
N GLU A 56 1.86 14.08 -9.76
CA GLU A 56 1.50 13.32 -8.55
C GLU A 56 0.01 13.49 -8.20
N PHE A 57 -0.64 12.38 -7.83
CA PHE A 57 -2.02 12.35 -7.37
C PHE A 57 -2.16 11.50 -6.10
N LEU A 58 -3.04 11.92 -5.18
CA LEU A 58 -3.52 11.07 -4.09
C LEU A 58 -4.87 10.49 -4.50
N VAL A 59 -4.91 9.18 -4.76
CA VAL A 59 -6.10 8.50 -5.29
C VAL A 59 -6.72 7.58 -4.24
N TRP A 60 -8.05 7.56 -4.22
CA TRP A 60 -8.81 6.56 -3.48
C TRP A 60 -8.60 5.18 -4.10
N ILE A 61 -8.26 4.18 -3.28
CA ILE A 61 -8.17 2.78 -3.73
C ILE A 61 -9.44 2.04 -3.33
N SER A 62 -10.05 1.35 -4.29
CA SER A 62 -11.24 0.55 -4.08
C SER A 62 -11.12 -0.81 -4.75
N THR A 63 -11.55 -1.86 -4.05
CA THR A 63 -11.71 -3.21 -4.60
C THR A 63 -13.12 -3.48 -5.12
N GLY A 64 -14.06 -2.54 -4.92
CA GLY A 64 -15.46 -2.68 -5.32
C GLY A 64 -15.79 -2.13 -6.71
N VAL A 65 -14.81 -1.53 -7.41
CA VAL A 65 -14.96 -0.95 -8.74
C VAL A 65 -13.74 -1.24 -9.61
N SER A 66 -13.88 -1.16 -10.93
CA SER A 66 -12.80 -1.43 -11.90
C SER A 66 -12.58 -0.23 -12.83
N MET A 67 -12.67 0.97 -12.27
CA MET A 67 -12.51 2.23 -13.01
C MET A 67 -11.49 3.11 -12.32
N PHE A 68 -10.64 3.74 -13.13
CA PHE A 68 -9.64 4.70 -12.69
C PHE A 68 -10.01 6.09 -13.21
N TRP A 69 -9.99 7.10 -12.33
CA TRP A 69 -10.31 8.47 -12.67
C TRP A 69 -9.52 9.46 -11.80
N ILE A 70 -9.24 10.63 -12.36
CA ILE A 70 -8.66 11.79 -11.66
C ILE A 70 -9.45 13.04 -12.05
N PRO A 71 -9.55 14.06 -11.17
CA PRO A 71 -10.16 15.32 -11.54
C PRO A 71 -9.32 16.03 -12.61
N HIS A 72 -10.00 16.64 -13.58
CA HIS A 72 -9.36 17.57 -14.50
C HIS A 72 -9.00 18.87 -13.76
N ASN A 73 -7.96 19.58 -14.22
CA ASN A 73 -7.50 20.83 -13.58
C ASN A 73 -8.55 21.94 -13.54
N ASN A 74 -9.56 21.88 -14.41
CA ASN A 74 -10.68 22.83 -14.46
C ASN A 74 -11.91 22.36 -13.67
N CYS A 75 -11.80 21.33 -12.83
CA CYS A 75 -12.88 20.87 -11.97
C CYS A 75 -13.08 21.84 -10.80
N THR A 76 -14.28 22.40 -10.64
CA THR A 76 -14.68 23.24 -9.51
C THR A 76 -15.68 22.51 -8.63
N ALA A 77 -15.59 22.71 -7.31
CA ALA A 77 -16.53 22.17 -6.32
C ALA A 77 -17.89 22.88 -6.34
#